data_AF-A0A2S4VWQ4-F1
#
_entry.id   AF-A0A2S4VWQ4-F1
#
_cell.length_a   1.000
_cell.length_b   1.000
_cell.length_c   1.000
_cell.angle_alpha   90.00
_cell.angle_beta   90.00
_cell.angle_gamma   90.00
#
_symmetry.space_group_name_H-M   'P 1'
#
loop_
_entity.id
_entity.type
_entity.pdbx_description
1 polymer ?
#
loop_
_entity_poly.entity_id
_entity_poly.type
_entity_poly.pdbx_seq_one_letter_code
_entity_poly.pdbx_strand_id
1 'polypeptide(L)'
;MASEAETHDKEDSVPDRQLDDHMPCLLPDELLSVRRAIEQTCLPSWVDCLPLELGAASAGSLKAAEWGILYTVFYPLVLLPLWNLCNANEHCKILSENLVKVVHIVHMLSHRTITSDNVSLIRQEIKQYRKHTLANWPDVNSKPNIHILQHFPEVIERFGPPALFAAWVQERLNALLGKAKTNNHPGTLSKTLFRRWIQRATLKRLSGLRTGKFDEGTQGTKTKVSQIPVQPEIYDAWLDHLNTYPPRHIKEMGS
;
A
#
# COMPACT_ATOMS: atom_id res chain seq x y z
N MET A 1 25.57 2.12 47.10
CA MET A 1 26.62 2.38 46.10
C MET A 1 26.00 2.16 44.74
N ALA A 2 25.84 3.25 44.00
CA ALA A 2 25.23 3.29 42.68
C ALA A 2 26.14 2.61 41.66
N SER A 3 25.55 1.86 40.74
CA SER A 3 26.15 1.52 39.45
C SER A 3 25.19 2.02 38.39
N GLU A 4 25.51 3.18 37.83
CA GLU A 4 24.80 3.78 36.72
C GLU A 4 25.01 2.91 35.48
N ALA A 5 23.90 2.46 34.89
CA ALA A 5 23.90 1.88 33.55
C ALA A 5 23.68 3.04 32.57
N GLU A 6 24.74 3.45 31.87
CA GLU A 6 24.65 4.37 30.75
C GLU A 6 23.85 3.72 29.61
N THR A 7 22.57 4.05 29.51
CA THR A 7 21.78 3.84 28.30
C THR A 7 22.11 4.95 27.32
N HIS A 8 23.11 4.70 26.48
CA HIS A 8 23.35 5.55 25.32
C HIS A 8 22.31 5.21 24.25
N ASP A 9 21.11 5.76 24.40
CA ASP A 9 20.10 5.83 23.35
C ASP A 9 20.63 6.77 22.27
N LYS A 10 21.40 6.21 21.33
CA LYS A 10 21.67 6.88 20.07
C LYS A 10 20.35 6.93 19.32
N GLU A 11 19.79 8.13 19.19
CA GLU A 11 18.83 8.42 18.14
C GLU A 11 19.42 7.91 16.82
N ASP A 12 18.84 6.85 16.28
CA ASP A 12 19.10 6.39 14.91
C ASP A 12 18.59 7.49 13.97
N SER A 13 19.42 8.52 13.79
CA SER A 13 19.29 9.48 12.72
C SER A 13 19.46 8.68 11.43
N VAL A 14 18.34 8.32 10.80
CA VAL A 14 18.31 7.72 9.47
C VAL A 14 19.14 8.66 8.58
N PRO A 15 20.28 8.21 8.02
CA PRO A 15 21.11 9.07 7.23
C PRO A 15 20.28 9.59 6.06
N ASP A 16 20.34 10.90 5.85
CA ASP A 16 19.67 11.59 4.76
C ASP A 16 20.03 10.87 3.46
N ARG A 17 19.03 10.28 2.79
CA ARG A 17 19.26 9.55 1.55
C ARG A 17 19.67 10.58 0.50
N GLN A 18 20.96 10.66 0.19
CA GLN A 18 21.40 11.29 -1.04
C GLN A 18 20.63 10.64 -2.19
N LEU A 19 19.76 11.44 -2.81
CA LEU A 19 19.02 11.01 -3.98
C LEU A 19 20.06 10.82 -5.08
N ASP A 20 20.04 9.63 -5.70
CA ASP A 20 20.89 9.34 -6.84
C ASP A 20 20.39 10.25 -7.98
N ASP A 21 21.17 11.27 -8.38
CA ASP A 21 20.77 12.32 -9.33
C ASP A 21 20.34 11.76 -10.71
N HIS A 22 20.67 10.49 -10.98
CA HIS A 22 20.31 9.77 -12.19
C HIS A 22 18.96 9.03 -12.13
N MET A 23 18.29 9.02 -10.97
CA MET A 23 17.04 8.27 -10.81
C MET A 23 15.87 9.09 -11.37
N PRO A 24 15.01 8.49 -12.22
CA PRO A 24 13.85 9.20 -12.74
C PRO A 24 12.91 9.58 -11.59
N CYS A 25 12.43 10.82 -11.61
CA CYS A 25 11.58 11.37 -10.58
C CYS A 25 10.27 11.93 -11.18
N LEU A 26 9.26 12.06 -10.32
CA LEU A 26 8.05 12.79 -10.65
C LEU A 26 8.34 14.28 -10.61
N LEU A 27 7.85 15.02 -11.60
CA LEU A 27 7.93 16.47 -11.61
C LEU A 27 7.03 17.05 -10.51
N PRO A 28 7.33 18.26 -9.98
CA PRO A 28 6.51 18.91 -8.97
C PRO A 28 5.03 19.06 -9.39
N ASP A 29 4.78 19.37 -10.67
CA ASP A 29 3.42 19.54 -11.21
C ASP A 29 2.65 18.21 -11.31
N GLU A 30 3.36 17.11 -11.59
CA GLU A 30 2.79 15.76 -11.60
C GLU A 30 2.38 15.37 -10.18
N LEU A 31 3.25 15.63 -9.20
CA LEU A 31 2.96 15.38 -7.79
C LEU A 31 1.80 16.24 -7.29
N LEU A 32 1.72 17.51 -7.69
CA LEU A 32 0.61 18.40 -7.36
C LEU A 32 -0.72 17.87 -7.92
N SER A 33 -0.70 17.34 -9.15
CA SER A 33 -1.86 16.73 -9.77
C SER A 33 -2.35 15.50 -8.99
N VAL A 34 -1.42 14.67 -8.51
CA VAL A 34 -1.75 13.53 -7.63
C VAL A 34 -2.35 14.01 -6.31
N ARG A 35 -1.78 15.03 -5.66
CA ARG A 35 -2.31 15.58 -4.41
C ARG A 35 -3.74 16.11 -4.57
N ARG A 36 -4.01 16.83 -5.67
CA ARG A 36 -5.36 17.33 -5.99
C ARG A 36 -6.35 16.17 -6.19
N ALA A 37 -5.94 15.11 -6.87
CA ALA A 37 -6.79 13.93 -7.05
C ALA A 37 -7.10 13.25 -5.71
N ILE A 38 -6.12 13.14 -4.80
CA ILE A 38 -6.33 12.60 -3.45
C ILE A 38 -7.34 13.46 -2.67
N GLU A 39 -7.23 14.78 -2.75
CA GLU A 39 -8.15 15.71 -2.08
C GLU A 39 -9.58 15.60 -2.61
N GLN A 40 -9.75 15.40 -3.92
CA GLN A 40 -11.06 15.36 -4.59
C GLN A 40 -11.72 13.98 -4.57
N THR A 41 -10.99 12.91 -4.23
CA THR A 41 -11.50 11.55 -4.30
C THR A 41 -12.04 11.08 -2.96
N CYS A 42 -13.35 10.78 -2.92
CA CYS A 42 -13.96 10.10 -1.78
C CYS A 42 -13.68 8.59 -1.84
N LEU A 43 -12.85 8.09 -0.92
CA LEU A 43 -12.61 6.65 -0.79
C LEU A 43 -13.68 5.98 0.09
N PRO A 44 -14.02 4.70 -0.18
CA PRO A 44 -14.86 3.94 0.73
C PRO A 44 -14.24 3.87 2.13
N SER A 45 -15.09 3.92 3.15
CA SER A 45 -14.66 3.93 4.58
C SER A 45 -13.80 2.74 5.06
N TRP A 46 -13.56 1.73 4.23
CA TRP A 46 -12.71 0.57 4.52
C TRP A 46 -11.33 0.66 3.86
N VAL A 47 -11.09 1.66 3.01
CA VAL A 47 -9.80 1.98 2.41
C VAL A 47 -9.11 3.04 3.25
N ASP A 48 -7.82 2.87 3.53
CA ASP A 48 -7.03 3.87 4.25
C ASP A 48 -6.93 5.18 3.44
N CYS A 49 -7.06 6.33 4.11
CA CYS A 49 -6.91 7.62 3.45
C CYS A 49 -5.43 7.98 3.29
N LEU A 50 -5.04 8.44 2.10
CA LEU A 50 -3.70 8.97 1.84
C LEU A 50 -3.52 10.36 2.49
N PRO A 51 -2.29 10.71 2.90
CA PRO A 51 -2.00 12.07 3.37
C PRO A 51 -2.14 13.08 2.22
N LEU A 52 -2.83 14.19 2.49
CA LEU A 52 -3.04 15.27 1.52
C LEU A 52 -1.72 15.92 1.10
N GLU A 53 -0.78 16.06 2.04
CA GLU A 53 0.57 16.60 1.80
C GLU A 53 1.56 15.50 1.36
N LEU A 54 1.15 14.64 0.42
CA LEU A 54 1.96 13.53 -0.09
C LEU A 54 3.38 13.97 -0.49
N GLY A 55 4.42 13.48 0.18
CA GLY A 55 5.82 13.81 -0.10
C GLY A 55 6.35 15.05 0.63
N ALA A 56 5.57 15.71 1.48
CA ALA A 56 6.07 16.70 2.41
C ALA A 56 6.70 16.04 3.66
N ALA A 57 7.76 16.64 4.21
CA ALA A 57 8.40 16.13 5.43
C ALA A 57 7.44 16.08 6.64
N SER A 58 6.49 17.02 6.70
CA SER A 58 5.42 17.11 7.70
C SER A 58 4.47 15.91 7.70
N ALA A 59 4.25 15.29 6.54
CA ALA A 59 3.31 14.18 6.38
C ALA A 59 3.86 12.84 6.89
N GLY A 60 5.17 12.75 7.15
CA GLY A 60 5.85 11.52 7.51
C GLY A 60 5.96 10.52 6.34
N SER A 61 6.41 9.30 6.66
CA SER A 61 6.52 8.22 5.68
C SER A 61 5.19 7.49 5.51
N LEU A 62 4.89 7.13 4.26
CA LEU A 62 3.72 6.30 3.96
C LEU A 62 3.88 4.89 4.53
N LYS A 63 2.78 4.34 5.02
CA LYS A 63 2.65 2.94 5.43
C LYS A 63 2.49 2.04 4.22
N ALA A 64 2.69 0.73 4.40
CA ALA A 64 2.56 -0.26 3.33
C ALA A 64 1.19 -0.21 2.61
N ALA A 65 0.10 -0.04 3.35
CA ALA A 65 -1.24 0.07 2.79
C ALA A 65 -1.43 1.32 1.93
N GLU A 66 -0.92 2.46 2.42
CA GLU A 66 -0.95 3.75 1.72
C GLU A 66 -0.12 3.67 0.43
N TRP A 67 1.08 3.05 0.46
CA TRP A 67 1.85 2.78 -0.76
C TRP A 67 1.07 1.94 -1.77
N GLY A 68 0.38 0.89 -1.31
CA GLY A 68 -0.44 0.04 -2.16
C GLY A 68 -1.54 0.84 -2.88
N ILE A 69 -2.29 1.65 -2.15
CA ILE A 69 -3.36 2.51 -2.70
C ILE A 69 -2.79 3.54 -3.68
N LEU A 70 -1.68 4.18 -3.34
CA LEU A 70 -1.04 5.17 -4.19
C LEU A 70 -0.66 4.58 -5.55
N TYR A 71 0.03 3.43 -5.56
CA TYR A 71 0.51 2.80 -6.79
C TYR A 71 -0.59 2.11 -7.59
N THR A 72 -1.63 1.57 -6.95
CA THR A 72 -2.67 0.79 -7.67
C THR A 72 -3.91 1.61 -8.05
N VAL A 73 -4.17 2.73 -7.37
CA VAL A 73 -5.35 3.57 -7.60
C VAL A 73 -4.95 4.93 -8.16
N PHE A 74 -4.22 5.73 -7.40
CA PHE A 74 -4.02 7.14 -7.74
C PHE A 74 -3.01 7.36 -8.86
N TYR A 75 -1.87 6.66 -8.84
CA TYR A 75 -0.86 6.81 -9.89
C TYR A 75 -1.41 6.40 -11.28
N PRO A 76 -2.08 5.27 -11.47
CA PRO A 76 -2.69 4.93 -12.75
C PRO A 76 -3.78 5.92 -13.17
N LEU A 77 -4.61 6.37 -12.22
CA LEU A 77 -5.72 7.29 -12.48
C LEU A 77 -5.24 8.67 -12.93
N VAL A 78 -4.12 9.14 -12.39
CA VAL A 78 -3.63 10.52 -12.62
C VAL A 78 -2.48 10.56 -13.61
N LEU A 79 -1.44 9.74 -13.40
CA LEU A 79 -0.19 9.85 -14.14
C LEU A 79 -0.31 9.27 -15.55
N LEU A 80 -1.05 8.17 -15.76
CA LEU A 80 -1.18 7.61 -17.11
C LEU A 80 -1.91 8.57 -18.08
N PRO A 81 -3.05 9.19 -17.71
CA PRO A 81 -3.66 10.23 -18.56
C PRO A 81 -2.77 11.46 -18.72
N LEU A 82 -2.14 11.92 -17.63
CA LEU A 82 -1.26 13.09 -17.67
C LEU A 82 -0.09 12.89 -18.63
N TRP A 83 0.61 11.77 -18.54
CA TRP A 83 1.73 11.44 -19.42
C TRP A 83 1.33 11.14 -20.87
N ASN A 84 0.07 10.74 -21.10
CA ASN A 84 -0.45 10.57 -22.45
C ASN A 84 -0.80 11.92 -23.11
N LEU A 85 -1.14 12.94 -22.31
CA LEU A 85 -1.51 14.27 -22.80
C LEU A 85 -0.33 15.24 -22.82
N CYS A 86 0.66 15.06 -21.95
CA CYS A 86 1.78 15.96 -21.76
C CYS A 86 3.11 15.20 -21.68
N ASN A 87 4.08 15.61 -22.50
CA ASN A 87 5.43 15.05 -22.53
C ASN A 87 6.45 15.97 -21.84
N ALA A 88 6.03 16.74 -20.82
CA ALA A 88 6.93 17.63 -20.08
C ALA A 88 8.05 16.86 -19.36
N ASN A 89 7.76 15.64 -18.91
CA ASN A 89 8.75 14.69 -18.41
C ASN A 89 9.27 13.86 -19.59
N GLU A 90 10.56 13.97 -19.92
CA GLU A 90 11.18 13.24 -21.02
C GLU A 90 11.08 11.71 -20.86
N HIS A 91 11.00 11.24 -19.61
CA HIS A 91 10.88 9.83 -19.27
C HIS A 91 9.44 9.35 -19.14
N CYS A 92 8.42 10.17 -19.43
CA CYS A 92 7.00 9.86 -19.20
C CYS A 92 6.56 8.53 -19.77
N LYS A 93 6.99 8.19 -21.00
CA LYS A 93 6.65 6.92 -21.67
C LYS A 93 7.30 5.72 -20.99
N ILE A 94 8.56 5.86 -20.59
CA ILE A 94 9.30 4.79 -19.92
C ILE A 94 8.69 4.56 -18.53
N LEU A 95 8.36 5.64 -17.82
CA LEU A 95 7.71 5.62 -16.51
C LEU A 95 6.31 5.02 -16.56
N SER A 96 5.51 5.35 -17.59
CA SER A 96 4.16 4.81 -17.75
C SER A 96 4.17 3.30 -17.99
N GLU A 97 5.05 2.81 -18.87
CA GLU A 97 5.25 1.37 -19.09
C GLU A 97 5.70 0.66 -17.82
N ASN A 98 6.61 1.28 -17.06
CA ASN A 98 7.08 0.72 -15.80
C ASN A 98 5.98 0.68 -14.74
N LEU A 99 5.17 1.75 -14.65
CA LEU A 99 4.05 1.86 -13.72
C LEU A 99 3.01 0.77 -13.98
N VAL A 100 2.63 0.54 -15.25
CA VAL A 100 1.68 -0.52 -15.61
C VAL A 100 2.17 -1.89 -15.15
N LYS A 101 3.47 -2.20 -15.35
CA LYS A 101 4.06 -3.46 -14.90
C LYS A 101 4.00 -3.60 -13.37
N VAL A 102 4.36 -2.55 -12.63
CA VAL A 102 4.27 -2.57 -11.15
C VAL A 102 2.84 -2.78 -10.67
N VAL A 103 1.89 -2.05 -11.25
CA VAL A 103 0.45 -2.17 -10.91
C VAL A 103 -0.02 -3.60 -11.14
N HIS A 104 0.34 -4.19 -12.28
CA HIS A 104 -0.04 -5.55 -12.61
C HIS A 104 0.56 -6.56 -11.62
N ILE A 105 1.84 -6.43 -11.28
CA ILE A 105 2.51 -7.28 -10.28
C ILE A 105 1.81 -7.15 -8.91
N VAL A 106 1.59 -5.92 -8.43
CA VAL A 106 0.97 -5.67 -7.11
C VAL A 106 -0.47 -6.21 -7.08
N HIS A 107 -1.23 -6.04 -8.16
CA HIS A 107 -2.58 -6.58 -8.28
C HIS A 107 -2.59 -8.11 -8.14
N MET A 108 -1.74 -8.81 -8.89
CA MET A 108 -1.61 -10.26 -8.83
C MET A 108 -1.16 -10.76 -7.45
N LEU A 109 -0.22 -10.06 -6.82
CA LEU A 109 0.24 -10.36 -5.46
C LEU A 109 -0.83 -10.12 -4.39
N SER A 110 -1.85 -9.31 -4.69
CA SER A 110 -2.96 -9.01 -3.77
C SER A 110 -4.05 -10.08 -3.78
N HIS A 111 -3.99 -11.05 -4.69
CA HIS A 111 -4.98 -12.12 -4.77
C HIS A 111 -4.95 -13.02 -3.52
N ARG A 112 -6.14 -13.44 -3.08
CA ARG A 112 -6.31 -14.37 -1.94
C ARG A 112 -6.01 -15.82 -2.29
N THR A 113 -6.02 -16.14 -3.58
CA THR A 113 -5.71 -17.45 -4.13
C THR A 113 -4.83 -17.23 -5.37
N ILE A 114 -3.72 -17.97 -5.45
CA ILE A 114 -2.76 -17.88 -6.55
C ILE A 114 -2.54 -19.31 -7.06
N THR A 115 -2.77 -19.53 -8.35
CA THR A 115 -2.51 -20.80 -9.03
C THR A 115 -1.07 -20.88 -9.53
N SER A 116 -0.60 -22.08 -9.90
CA SER A 116 0.74 -22.27 -10.49
C SER A 116 0.98 -21.41 -11.74
N ASP A 117 -0.06 -21.27 -12.57
CA ASP A 117 -0.01 -20.44 -13.78
C ASP A 117 0.16 -18.96 -13.42
N ASN A 118 -0.57 -18.48 -12.40
CA ASN A 118 -0.42 -17.11 -11.90
C ASN A 118 0.98 -16.87 -11.33
N VAL A 119 1.60 -17.85 -10.64
CA VAL A 119 2.98 -17.73 -10.16
C VAL A 119 3.95 -17.57 -11.33
N SER A 120 3.79 -18.38 -12.38
CA SER A 120 4.62 -18.29 -13.59
C SER A 120 4.48 -16.93 -14.27
N LEU A 121 3.25 -16.41 -14.35
CA LEU A 121 2.98 -15.07 -14.87
C LEU A 121 3.62 -13.98 -14.01
N ILE A 122 3.47 -14.02 -12.68
CA ILE A 122 4.12 -13.08 -11.75
C ILE A 122 5.64 -13.08 -11.95
N ARG A 123 6.25 -14.27 -12.06
CA ARG A 123 7.69 -14.43 -12.32
C ARG A 123 8.10 -13.75 -13.64
N GLN A 124 7.30 -13.90 -14.70
CA GLN A 124 7.54 -13.26 -15.99
C GLN A 124 7.40 -11.74 -15.91
N GLU A 125 6.35 -11.23 -15.27
CA GLU A 125 6.10 -9.78 -15.13
C GLU A 125 7.20 -9.10 -14.32
N ILE A 126 7.68 -9.71 -13.22
CA ILE A 126 8.80 -9.19 -12.44
C ILE A 126 10.08 -9.13 -13.28
N LYS A 127 10.36 -10.17 -14.08
CA LYS A 127 11.51 -10.18 -15.00
C LYS A 127 11.41 -9.07 -16.04
N GLN A 128 10.23 -8.85 -16.62
CA GLN A 128 10.02 -7.76 -17.57
C GLN A 128 10.18 -6.38 -16.94
N TYR A 129 9.61 -6.17 -15.74
CA TYR A 129 9.77 -4.94 -14.97
C TYR A 129 11.25 -4.63 -14.72
N ARG A 130 12.02 -5.64 -14.28
CA ARG A 130 13.46 -5.49 -14.04
C ARG A 130 14.23 -5.21 -15.35
N LYS A 131 13.92 -5.93 -16.42
CA LYS A 131 14.56 -5.73 -17.73
C LYS A 131 14.30 -4.32 -18.25
N HIS A 132 13.06 -3.84 -18.13
CA HIS A 132 12.66 -2.49 -18.52
C HIS A 132 13.42 -1.42 -17.73
N THR A 133 13.51 -1.58 -16.41
CA THR A 133 14.24 -0.62 -15.57
C THR A 133 15.74 -0.59 -15.91
N LEU A 134 16.39 -1.76 -16.05
CA LEU A 134 17.82 -1.84 -16.37
C LEU A 134 18.17 -1.34 -17.77
N ALA A 135 17.29 -1.53 -18.76
CA ALA A 135 17.54 -1.07 -20.12
C ALA A 135 17.53 0.46 -20.24
N ASN A 136 16.71 1.13 -19.44
CA ASN A 136 16.54 2.59 -19.49
C ASN A 136 17.42 3.34 -18.48
N TRP A 137 17.82 2.68 -17.40
CA TRP A 137 18.70 3.25 -16.36
C TRP A 137 19.78 2.25 -15.94
N PRO A 138 20.77 1.97 -16.82
CA PRO A 138 21.80 0.96 -16.56
C PRO A 138 22.75 1.34 -15.42
N ASP A 139 22.97 2.64 -15.21
CA ASP A 139 23.89 3.17 -14.20
C ASP A 139 23.26 3.22 -12.80
N VAL A 140 21.93 3.01 -12.68
CA VAL A 140 21.24 3.03 -11.39
C VAL A 140 21.36 1.69 -10.69
N ASN A 141 21.93 1.72 -9.49
CA ASN A 141 22.11 0.53 -8.67
C ASN A 141 20.77 -0.12 -8.30
N SER A 142 20.72 -1.45 -8.39
CA SER A 142 19.50 -2.19 -8.05
C SER A 142 19.23 -2.10 -6.55
N LYS A 143 18.09 -1.50 -6.19
CA LYS A 143 17.65 -1.40 -4.79
C LYS A 143 17.37 -2.80 -4.21
N PRO A 144 17.67 -3.06 -2.91
CA PRO A 144 17.39 -4.34 -2.27
C PRO A 144 15.94 -4.83 -2.43
N ASN A 145 14.97 -3.91 -2.43
CA ASN A 145 13.56 -4.25 -2.63
C ASN A 145 13.27 -4.89 -4.00
N ILE A 146 13.97 -4.45 -5.06
CA ILE A 146 13.83 -5.02 -6.41
C ILE A 146 14.46 -6.42 -6.46
N HIS A 147 15.51 -6.66 -5.68
CA HIS A 147 16.09 -8.00 -5.51
C HIS A 147 15.12 -8.92 -4.75
N ILE A 148 14.60 -8.48 -3.61
CA ILE A 148 13.66 -9.26 -2.79
C ILE A 148 12.40 -9.59 -3.58
N LEU A 149 11.88 -8.65 -4.39
CA LEU A 149 10.72 -8.88 -5.24
C LEU A 149 10.88 -10.12 -6.15
N GLN A 150 12.08 -10.41 -6.63
CA GLN A 150 12.32 -11.55 -7.53
C GLN A 150 12.18 -12.91 -6.87
N HIS A 151 12.25 -12.99 -5.54
CA HIS A 151 12.07 -14.22 -4.78
C HIS A 151 10.60 -14.46 -4.40
N PHE A 152 9.68 -13.54 -4.72
CA PHE A 152 8.26 -13.70 -4.40
C PHE A 152 7.64 -14.96 -5.00
N PRO A 153 7.90 -15.37 -6.26
CA PRO A 153 7.36 -16.61 -6.81
C PRO A 153 7.68 -17.84 -5.94
N GLU A 154 8.94 -17.98 -5.51
CA GLU A 154 9.39 -19.09 -4.68
C GLU A 154 8.79 -19.03 -3.26
N VAL A 155 8.64 -17.81 -2.72
CA VAL A 155 7.96 -17.59 -1.44
C VAL A 155 6.47 -17.97 -1.54
N ILE A 156 5.80 -17.64 -2.64
CA ILE A 156 4.38 -17.95 -2.87
C ILE A 156 4.17 -19.45 -3.05
N GLU A 157 5.04 -20.13 -3.79
CA GLU A 157 5.01 -21.59 -3.93
C GLU A 157 5.14 -22.30 -2.56
N ARG A 158 5.92 -21.73 -1.64
CA ARG A 158 6.18 -22.33 -0.32
C ARG A 158 5.14 -21.99 0.74
N PHE A 159 4.70 -20.74 0.81
CA PHE A 159 3.86 -20.22 1.90
C PHE A 159 2.44 -19.85 1.47
N GLY A 160 2.13 -19.97 0.18
CA GLY A 160 0.88 -19.53 -0.42
C GLY A 160 0.85 -18.01 -0.68
N PRO A 161 -0.34 -17.45 -0.94
CA PRO A 161 -0.47 -16.05 -1.33
C PRO A 161 0.07 -15.06 -0.28
N PRO A 162 0.62 -13.89 -0.71
CA PRO A 162 1.19 -12.88 0.20
C PRO A 162 0.25 -12.46 1.33
N ALA A 163 -1.05 -12.41 1.05
CA ALA A 163 -2.07 -12.05 2.02
C ALA A 163 -2.13 -12.99 3.26
N LEU A 164 -1.52 -14.17 3.21
CA LEU A 164 -1.46 -15.13 4.33
C LEU A 164 -0.28 -14.90 5.27
N PHE A 165 0.82 -14.35 4.77
CA PHE A 165 2.06 -14.15 5.54
C PHE A 165 2.48 -12.68 5.65
N ALA A 166 1.76 -11.75 5.03
CA ALA A 166 2.05 -10.33 5.11
C ALA A 166 1.99 -9.85 6.56
N ALA A 167 2.95 -8.97 6.91
CA ALA A 167 3.13 -8.46 8.26
C ALA A 167 1.94 -7.62 8.79
N TRP A 168 0.96 -7.31 7.95
CA TRP A 168 -0.17 -6.42 8.26
C TRP A 168 -0.97 -6.89 9.49
N VAL A 169 -1.16 -8.20 9.61
CA VAL A 169 -1.84 -8.78 10.79
C VAL A 169 -1.01 -8.56 12.05
N GLN A 170 0.32 -8.68 11.94
CA GLN A 170 1.25 -8.50 13.05
C GLN A 170 1.39 -7.01 13.42
N GLU A 171 1.46 -6.10 12.44
CA GLU A 171 1.46 -4.66 12.67
C GLU A 171 0.17 -4.20 13.36
N ARG A 172 -0.99 -4.70 12.91
CA ARG A 172 -2.27 -4.43 13.56
C ARG A 172 -2.30 -4.96 14.99
N LEU A 173 -1.74 -6.15 15.22
CA LEU A 173 -1.60 -6.70 16.56
C LEU A 173 -0.71 -5.79 17.42
N ASN A 174 0.44 -5.35 16.92
CA ASN A 174 1.36 -4.45 17.63
C ASN A 174 0.68 -3.13 18.00
N ALA A 175 -0.07 -2.53 17.09
CA ALA A 175 -0.84 -1.31 17.36
C ALA A 175 -1.91 -1.51 18.45
N LEU A 176 -2.59 -2.67 18.46
CA LEU A 176 -3.56 -3.01 19.49
C LEU A 176 -2.90 -3.24 20.85
N LEU A 177 -1.75 -3.91 20.87
CA LEU A 177 -0.98 -4.17 22.09
C LEU A 177 -0.37 -2.87 22.64
N GLY A 178 0.12 -1.96 21.80
CA GLY A 178 0.62 -0.66 22.22
C GLY A 178 -0.45 0.25 22.83
N LYS A 179 -1.72 0.09 22.43
CA LYS A 179 -2.87 0.82 23.02
C LYS A 179 -3.40 0.18 24.31
N ALA A 180 -2.99 -1.03 24.64
CA ALA A 180 -3.42 -1.67 25.87
C ALA A 180 -2.83 -0.91 27.06
N LYS A 181 -3.65 -0.52 28.05
CA LYS A 181 -3.11 0.04 29.30
C LYS A 181 -2.23 -1.03 29.96
N THR A 182 -0.94 -0.78 30.03
CA THR A 182 0.03 -1.67 30.67
C THR A 182 0.30 -1.17 32.08
N ASN A 183 0.75 -2.06 32.95
CA ASN A 183 1.11 -1.71 34.33
C ASN A 183 2.55 -1.17 34.41
N ASN A 184 3.20 -0.88 33.26
CA ASN A 184 4.62 -0.48 33.10
C ASN A 184 5.66 -1.30 33.88
N HIS A 185 5.31 -2.52 34.32
CA HIS A 185 6.23 -3.45 34.96
C HIS A 185 6.76 -4.46 33.93
N PRO A 186 8.05 -4.37 33.52
CA PRO A 186 8.60 -5.17 32.42
C PRO A 186 8.41 -6.68 32.60
N GLY A 187 8.61 -7.19 33.83
CA GLY A 187 8.46 -8.62 34.15
C GLY A 187 7.03 -9.17 34.09
N THR A 188 6.01 -8.31 34.00
CA THR A 188 4.58 -8.71 33.91
C THR A 188 3.90 -8.21 32.63
N LEU A 189 4.62 -7.47 31.80
CA LEU A 189 4.11 -6.82 30.59
C LEU A 189 3.55 -7.84 29.60
N SER A 190 4.35 -8.86 29.26
CA SER A 190 3.97 -9.94 28.34
C SER A 190 2.71 -10.66 28.79
N LYS A 191 2.63 -11.04 30.07
CA LYS A 191 1.47 -11.69 30.69
C LYS A 191 0.22 -10.81 30.64
N THR A 192 0.37 -9.51 30.86
CA THR A 192 -0.72 -8.53 30.85
C THR A 192 -1.25 -8.31 29.43
N LEU A 193 -0.36 -8.12 28.46
CA LEU A 193 -0.68 -7.98 27.04
C LEU A 193 -1.42 -9.22 26.52
N PHE A 194 -0.90 -10.42 26.83
CA PHE A 194 -1.51 -11.68 26.41
C PHE A 194 -2.90 -11.89 27.02
N ARG A 195 -3.05 -11.62 28.32
CA ARG A 195 -4.36 -11.70 29.00
C ARG A 195 -5.38 -10.75 28.37
N ARG A 196 -5.00 -9.51 28.07
CA ARG A 196 -5.89 -8.54 27.42
C ARG A 196 -6.25 -8.93 26.00
N TRP A 197 -5.31 -9.51 25.25
CA TRP A 197 -5.59 -10.06 23.92
C TRP A 197 -6.64 -11.15 23.97
N ILE A 198 -6.49 -12.16 24.85
CA ILE A 198 -7.47 -13.23 25.01
C ILE A 198 -8.83 -12.68 25.42
N GLN A 199 -8.88 -11.76 26.40
CA GLN A 199 -10.13 -11.13 26.81
C GLN A 199 -10.83 -10.43 25.65
N ARG A 200 -10.09 -9.66 24.83
CA ARG A 200 -10.62 -8.99 23.64
C ARG A 200 -11.10 -9.98 22.58
N ALA A 201 -10.36 -11.05 22.33
CA ALA A 201 -10.74 -12.07 21.36
C ALA A 201 -12.02 -12.82 21.80
N THR A 202 -12.10 -13.19 23.08
CA THR A 202 -13.29 -13.82 23.66
C THR A 202 -14.50 -12.89 23.61
N LEU A 203 -14.35 -11.61 23.97
CA LEU A 203 -15.44 -10.63 23.86
C LEU A 203 -15.91 -10.47 22.41
N LYS A 204 -15.00 -10.37 21.43
CA LYS A 204 -15.37 -10.34 20.01
C LYS A 204 -16.17 -11.57 19.59
N ARG A 205 -15.74 -12.76 20.02
CA ARG A 205 -16.46 -14.02 19.74
C ARG A 205 -17.86 -14.04 20.37
N LEU A 206 -17.98 -13.63 21.63
CA LEU A 206 -19.25 -13.63 22.37
C LEU A 206 -20.23 -12.57 21.87
N SER A 207 -19.74 -11.41 21.44
CA SER A 207 -20.56 -10.32 20.91
C SER A 207 -21.22 -10.62 19.57
N GLY A 208 -20.98 -11.78 18.96
CA GLY A 208 -21.52 -12.12 17.64
C GLY A 208 -21.06 -11.19 16.52
N LEU A 209 -20.09 -10.30 16.78
CA LEU A 209 -19.51 -9.37 15.80
C LEU A 209 -18.74 -10.15 14.73
N ARG A 210 -19.47 -10.65 13.73
CA ARG A 210 -18.91 -10.94 12.41
C ARG A 210 -18.44 -9.61 11.84
N THR A 211 -17.17 -9.27 12.07
CA THR A 211 -16.40 -8.29 11.28
C THR A 211 -17.22 -7.08 10.80
N GLY A 212 -17.93 -6.45 11.73
CA GLY A 212 -18.62 -5.18 11.55
C GLY A 212 -17.99 -4.18 12.51
N LYS A 213 -17.52 -3.07 11.95
CA LYS A 213 -16.79 -1.95 12.57
C LYS A 213 -17.05 -1.71 14.06
N PHE A 214 -15.95 -1.60 14.82
CA PHE A 214 -15.84 -0.73 16.00
C PHE A 214 -14.38 -0.31 16.14
N ASP A 215 -14.05 0.83 15.55
CA ASP A 215 -12.90 1.64 15.94
C ASP A 215 -13.35 3.12 15.91
N GLU A 216 -14.41 3.45 16.65
CA GLU A 216 -14.54 4.82 17.17
C GLU A 216 -13.68 4.90 18.44
N GLY A 217 -12.40 5.20 18.22
CA GLY A 217 -11.57 5.81 19.25
C GLY A 217 -11.76 7.32 19.16
N THR A 218 -12.16 7.93 20.27
CA THR A 218 -12.33 9.36 20.48
C THR A 218 -11.19 10.16 19.84
N GLN A 219 -11.43 10.72 18.65
CA GLN A 219 -10.61 11.78 18.08
C GLN A 219 -11.27 13.12 18.37
N GLY A 220 -10.45 14.07 18.81
CA GLY A 220 -10.84 15.46 19.01
C GLY A 220 -11.55 16.04 17.78
N THR A 221 -12.43 16.98 18.07
CA THR A 221 -13.29 17.77 17.20
C THR A 221 -12.66 18.06 15.83
N LYS A 222 -12.96 17.23 14.82
CA LYS A 222 -12.74 17.54 13.41
C LYS A 222 -14.08 17.81 12.75
N THR A 223 -14.16 18.97 12.10
CA THR A 223 -15.33 19.50 11.39
C THR A 223 -15.95 18.44 10.49
N LYS A 224 -17.23 18.13 10.73
CA LYS A 224 -18.04 17.27 9.89
C LYS A 224 -18.14 17.88 8.49
N VAL A 225 -17.38 17.37 7.54
CA VAL A 225 -17.71 17.54 6.12
C VAL A 225 -18.90 16.62 5.86
N SER A 226 -20.03 17.20 5.48
CA SER A 226 -21.25 16.49 5.13
C SER A 226 -20.94 15.49 4.01
N GLN A 227 -21.15 14.20 4.28
CA GLN A 227 -21.15 13.19 3.23
C GLN A 227 -22.28 13.55 2.26
N ILE A 228 -21.94 14.01 1.06
CA ILE A 228 -22.91 14.14 -0.02
C ILE A 228 -23.16 12.70 -0.52
N PRO A 229 -24.34 12.11 -0.30
CA PRO A 229 -24.63 10.80 -0.84
C PRO A 229 -24.56 10.87 -2.37
N VAL A 230 -23.83 9.94 -2.99
CA VAL A 230 -23.79 9.81 -4.44
C VAL A 230 -25.22 9.56 -4.91
N GLN A 231 -25.70 10.44 -5.79
CA GLN A 231 -27.05 10.35 -6.32
C GLN A 231 -27.21 9.02 -7.10
N PRO A 232 -28.27 8.23 -6.83
CA PRO A 232 -28.48 6.91 -7.44
C PRO A 232 -28.37 6.93 -8.96
N GLU A 233 -28.81 8.03 -9.58
CA GLU A 233 -28.82 8.23 -11.02
C GLU A 233 -27.40 8.27 -11.61
N ILE A 234 -26.43 8.77 -10.85
CA ILE A 234 -25.01 8.81 -11.26
C ILE A 234 -24.37 7.43 -11.06
N TYR A 235 -24.69 6.76 -9.95
CA TYR A 235 -24.16 5.43 -9.64
C TYR A 235 -24.65 4.38 -10.65
N ASP A 236 -25.94 4.39 -10.97
CA ASP A 236 -26.55 3.44 -11.89
C ASP A 236 -26.05 3.65 -13.33
N ALA A 237 -25.90 4.91 -13.77
CA ALA A 237 -25.31 5.20 -15.09
C ALA A 237 -23.85 4.76 -15.21
N TRP A 238 -23.07 4.89 -14.13
CA TRP A 238 -21.68 4.44 -14.09
C TRP A 238 -21.58 2.90 -14.04
N LEU A 239 -22.45 2.25 -13.28
CA LEU A 239 -22.55 0.79 -13.19
C LEU A 239 -22.97 0.17 -14.53
N ASP A 240 -23.94 0.78 -15.23
CA ASP A 240 -24.35 0.37 -16.57
C ASP A 240 -23.22 0.53 -17.58
N HIS A 241 -22.44 1.63 -17.50
CA HIS A 241 -21.28 1.80 -18.38
C HIS A 241 -20.23 0.69 -18.20
N LEU A 242 -19.94 0.30 -16.95
CA LEU A 242 -19.01 -0.78 -16.65
C LEU A 242 -19.52 -2.16 -17.10
N ASN A 243 -20.83 -2.39 -17.00
CA ASN A 243 -21.46 -3.62 -17.47
C ASN A 243 -21.56 -3.69 -19.01
N THR A 244 -21.66 -2.54 -19.68
CA THR A 244 -21.76 -2.44 -21.14
C THR A 244 -20.40 -2.59 -21.82
N TYR A 245 -19.31 -2.21 -21.14
CA TYR A 245 -17.93 -2.36 -21.63
C TYR A 245 -17.08 -3.19 -20.66
N PRO A 246 -17.29 -4.52 -20.59
CA PRO A 246 -16.36 -5.38 -19.88
C PRO A 246 -14.98 -5.30 -20.58
N PRO A 247 -13.86 -5.20 -19.83
CA PRO A 247 -12.53 -5.32 -20.41
C PRO A 247 -12.45 -6.66 -21.15
N ARG A 248 -12.20 -6.58 -22.46
CA ARG A 248 -12.29 -7.67 -23.43
C ARG A 248 -11.75 -8.99 -22.86
N HIS A 249 -12.63 -9.97 -22.66
CA HIS A 249 -12.24 -11.37 -22.59
C HIS A 249 -11.70 -11.80 -23.95
N ILE A 250 -10.41 -12.13 -23.99
CA ILE A 250 -9.79 -12.95 -25.02
C ILE A 250 -10.47 -14.33 -24.95
N LYS A 251 -11.42 -14.57 -25.85
CA LYS A 251 -11.90 -15.93 -26.16
C LYS A 251 -10.96 -16.53 -27.20
N GLU A 252 -10.38 -17.68 -26.84
CA GLU A 252 -10.31 -18.87 -27.68
C GLU A 252 -10.01 -18.66 -29.17
N MET A 253 -8.74 -18.85 -29.56
CA MET A 253 -8.44 -19.46 -30.86
C MET A 253 -8.00 -20.90 -30.62
N GLY A 254 -8.95 -21.81 -30.73
CA GLY A 254 -8.70 -23.20 -31.05
C GLY A 254 -8.74 -23.38 -32.57
N SER A 255 -7.65 -23.88 -33.13
CA SER A 255 -7.62 -24.86 -34.23
C SER A 255 -6.39 -25.71 -34.02
#